data_AF-A0A1Y4QFK7-F1
#
_entry.id   AF-A0A1Y4QFK7-F1
#
_cell.length_a   1.000
_cell.length_b   1.000
_cell.length_c   1.000
_cell.angle_alpha   90.00
_cell.angle_beta   90.00
_cell.angle_gamma   90.00
#
_symmetry.space_group_name_H-M   'P 1'
#
loop_
_entity.id
_entity.type
_entity.pdbx_description
1 polymer ?
#
loop_
_entity_poly.entity_id
_entity_poly.type
_entity_poly.pdbx_seq_one_letter_code
_entity_poly.pdbx_strand_id
1 'polypeptide(L)' 'MKATEWIYCPICGNKTRTMIREDTELRNFPLYCPKCKKETIINAQDMKVTLAEHK' A
#
# COMPACT_ATOMS: atom_id res chain seq x y z
N MET A 1 -22.12 2.29 2.26
CA MET A 1 -21.03 3.27 2.08
C MET A 1 -19.75 2.48 1.97
N LYS A 2 -19.06 2.47 0.82
CA LYS A 2 -17.82 1.70 0.68
C LYS A 2 -16.73 2.37 1.52
N ALA A 3 -16.16 1.66 2.49
CA ALA A 3 -15.07 2.17 3.29
C ALA A 3 -13.83 2.36 2.40
N THR A 4 -13.17 3.51 2.55
CA THR A 4 -11.93 3.82 1.84
C THR A 4 -10.85 4.14 2.84
N GLU A 5 -9.73 3.47 2.74
CA GLU A 5 -8.57 3.68 3.62
C GLU A 5 -7.34 4.10 2.82
N TRP A 6 -6.48 4.84 3.50
CA TRP A 6 -5.20 5.26 2.93
C TRP A 6 -4.15 4.20 3.26
N ILE A 7 -3.34 3.85 2.27
CA ILE A 7 -2.19 2.99 2.52
C ILE A 7 -1.16 3.80 3.31
N TYR A 8 -0.65 3.22 4.38
CA TYR A 8 0.50 3.75 5.12
C TYR A 8 1.76 3.04 4.65
N CYS A 9 2.85 3.79 4.54
CA CYS A 9 4.13 3.23 4.13
C CYS A 9 4.61 2.24 5.20
N PRO A 10 4.91 0.98 4.86
CA PRO A 10 5.35 -0.03 5.84
C PRO A 10 6.72 0.29 6.45
N ILE A 11 7.52 1.16 5.83
CA ILE A 11 8.86 1.53 6.31
C ILE A 11 8.80 2.68 7.34
N CYS A 12 7.97 3.69 7.10
CA CYS A 12 7.97 4.92 7.92
C CYS A 12 6.64 5.26 8.56
N GLY A 13 5.60 4.44 8.36
CA GLY A 13 4.24 4.69 8.83
C GLY A 13 3.57 5.93 8.24
N ASN A 14 4.20 6.59 7.25
CA ASN A 14 3.67 7.83 6.72
C ASN A 14 2.53 7.55 5.76
N LYS A 15 1.50 8.40 5.79
CA LYS A 15 0.37 8.32 4.86
C LYS A 15 0.86 8.43 3.42
N THR A 16 0.52 7.46 2.57
CA THR A 16 0.81 7.53 1.13
C THR A 16 -0.34 8.17 0.37
N ARG A 17 -0.12 8.47 -0.92
CA ARG A 17 -1.14 9.01 -1.82
C ARG A 17 -2.06 7.94 -2.41
N THR A 18 -1.85 6.67 -2.05
CA THR A 18 -2.63 5.54 -2.56
C THR A 18 -3.80 5.27 -1.62
N MET A 19 -5.02 5.31 -2.15
CA MET A 19 -6.24 4.91 -1.45
C MET A 19 -6.66 3.53 -1.93
N ILE A 20 -7.16 2.72 -1.00
CA ILE A 20 -7.78 1.42 -1.29
C ILE A 20 -9.23 1.43 -0.80
N ARG A 21 -10.07 0.66 -1.48
CA ARG A 21 -11.45 0.40 -1.11
C ARG A 21 -11.59 -1.07 -0.76
N GLU A 22 -12.72 -1.47 -0.17
CA GLU A 22 -13.01 -2.88 0.13
C GLU A 22 -12.87 -3.80 -1.08
N ASP A 23 -13.22 -3.31 -2.28
CA ASP A 23 -13.21 -4.06 -3.54
C ASP A 23 -11.91 -3.89 -4.35
N THR A 24 -10.90 -3.23 -3.77
CA THR A 24 -9.62 -2.99 -4.44
C THR A 24 -8.61 -4.07 -4.10
N GLU A 25 -8.15 -4.81 -5.11
CA GLU A 25 -6.99 -5.70 -5.01
C GLU A 25 -5.78 -5.09 -5.73
N LEU A 26 -4.66 -4.95 -5.03
CA LEU A 26 -3.36 -4.59 -5.59
C LEU A 26 -2.42 -5.78 -5.46
N ARG A 27 -1.76 -6.18 -6.56
CA ARG A 27 -0.76 -7.24 -6.57
C ARG A 27 0.52 -6.73 -7.19
N ASN A 28 1.66 -6.99 -6.54
CA ASN A 28 2.99 -6.51 -6.92
C ASN A 28 3.01 -5.01 -7.26
N PHE A 29 2.29 -4.21 -6.48
CA PHE A 29 2.14 -2.78 -6.75
C PHE A 29 3.35 -2.01 -6.20
N PRO A 30 4.11 -1.27 -7.03
CA PRO A 30 5.21 -0.45 -6.57
C PRO A 30 4.67 0.79 -5.85
N LEU A 31 4.79 0.80 -4.53
CA LEU A 31 4.46 1.94 -3.68
C LEU A 31 5.70 2.81 -3.48
N TYR A 32 5.71 3.99 -4.11
CA TYR A 32 6.74 4.99 -3.86
C TYR A 32 6.44 5.79 -2.58
N CYS A 33 7.42 5.83 -1.67
CA CYS A 33 7.35 6.70 -0.50
C CYS A 33 8.26 7.93 -0.69
N PRO A 34 7.72 9.17 -0.77
CA PRO A 34 8.53 10.38 -0.92
C PRO A 34 9.40 10.67 0.30
N LYS A 35 9.04 10.16 1.49
CA LYS A 35 9.81 10.33 2.73
C LYS A 35 11.02 9.39 2.77
N CYS A 36 10.83 8.12 2.38
CA CYS A 36 11.91 7.14 2.31
C CYS A 36 12.74 7.25 1.03
N LYS A 37 12.21 7.90 -0.01
CA LYS A 37 12.76 7.96 -1.37
C LYS A 37 13.06 6.58 -1.95
N LYS A 38 12.24 5.59 -1.58
CA LYS A 38 12.36 4.20 -2.00
C LYS A 38 11.02 3.72 -2.51
N GLU A 39 11.07 2.81 -3.48
CA GLU A 39 9.93 2.04 -3.93
C GLU A 39 9.87 0.75 -3.13
N THR A 40 8.67 0.35 -2.76
CA THR A 40 8.42 -0.90 -2.05
C THR A 40 7.27 -1.59 -2.73
N ILE A 41 7.44 -2.86 -3.05
CA ILE A 41 6.39 -3.62 -3.70
C ILE A 41 5.46 -4.10 -2.61
N ILE A 42 4.17 -3.82 -2.77
CA ILE A 42 3.13 -4.20 -1.82
C ILE A 42 2.03 -4.99 -2.52
N ASN A 43 1.34 -5.80 -1.73
CA ASN A 43 0.06 -6.37 -2.08
C ASN A 43 -1.00 -5.73 -1.17
N ALA A 44 -2.17 -5.43 -1.70
CA ALA A 44 -3.30 -4.98 -0.91
C ALA A 44 -4.54 -5.81 -1.27
N GLN A 45 -5.19 -6.40 -0.27
CA GLN A 45 -6.41 -7.19 -0.45
C GLN A 45 -7.24 -7.11 0.83
N ASP A 46 -8.56 -6.97 0.70
CA ASP A 46 -9.49 -6.83 1.84
C ASP A 46 -9.06 -5.74 2.84
N MET A 47 -8.60 -4.59 2.32
CA MET A 47 -8.04 -3.46 3.09
C MET A 47 -6.78 -3.79 3.93
N LYS A 48 -6.16 -4.95 3.74
CA LYS A 48 -4.87 -5.31 4.33
C LYS A 48 -3.76 -5.06 3.34
N VAL A 49 -2.71 -4.37 3.79
CA VAL A 49 -1.50 -4.13 3.01
C VAL A 49 -0.40 -5.03 3.52
N THR A 50 0.22 -5.81 2.62
CA THR A 50 1.36 -6.66 2.90
C THR A 50 2.54 -6.29 2.00
N LEU A 51 3.75 -6.53 2.49
CA LEU A 51 4.96 -6.38 1.67
C LEU A 51 5.04 -7.56 0.69
N ALA A 52 5.27 -7.26 -0.59
CA ALA A 52 5.60 -8.29 -1.55
C ALA A 52 7.08 -8.65 -1.36
N GLU A 53 7.33 -9.83 -0.78
CA GLU A 53 8.68 -10.38 -0.71
C GLU A 53 9.05 -10.96 -2.08
N HIS A 54 10.11 -10.42 -2.69
CA HIS A 54 10.80 -11.12 -3.76
C HIS A 54 11.68 -12.19 -3.10
N LYS A 55 11.28 -13.45 -3.24
CA LYS A 55 12.13 -14.60 -2.92
C LYS A 55 13.01 -14.94 -4.11
#